data_AF-U9U7X3-F1
#
_entry.id   AF-U9U7X3-F1
#
_cell.length_a   1.000
_cell.length_b   1.000
_cell.length_c   1.000
_cell.angle_alpha   90.00
_cell.angle_beta   90.00
_cell.angle_gamma   90.00
#
_symmetry.space_group_name_H-M   'P 1'
#
loop_
_entity.id
_entity.type
_entity.pdbx_description
1 polymer ?
#
loop_
_entity_poly.entity_id
_entity_poly.type
_entity_poly.pdbx_seq_one_letter_code
_entity_poly.pdbx_strand_id
1 'polypeptide(L)'
;NIVGLNEVFEQLNVLDSIHILYCLSLNSDFIQQIIKITKPFKLKSLFINELEIFQIETLQYLLQKSGNYLENIGLISSEFNQKQLFEIILKYCTRIRFFDLPGFCDQNIHLAFKLIENAENNLNYLSLDIYNQLVLQGLGQLLPVKLEYLNLSIMTSTSNFKIFLKSSQRTFIKKLLIRNEMQVGSEDILPYIKEYIMKEKRVKYLAIKEDFAEESRDLLFLRDEVKMFESYGIKVQNYCDLRIQIYNFINKMY
;
A
#
# COMPACT_ATOMS: atom_id res chain seq x y z
N ASN A 1 28.10 3.32 -5.68
CA ASN A 1 28.55 2.36 -4.64
C ASN A 1 28.92 3.09 -3.37
N ILE A 2 28.17 2.83 -2.29
CA ILE A 2 28.52 3.28 -0.93
C ILE A 2 29.49 2.25 -0.35
N VAL A 3 30.61 2.71 0.21
CA VAL A 3 31.64 1.87 0.83
C VAL A 3 31.82 2.32 2.29
N GLY A 4 32.17 1.40 3.19
CA GLY A 4 32.43 1.70 4.59
C GLY A 4 31.17 1.72 5.48
N LEU A 5 30.04 1.18 4.99
CA LEU A 5 28.79 1.15 5.74
C LEU A 5 28.97 0.47 7.11
N ASN A 6 29.73 -0.62 7.16
CA ASN A 6 29.96 -1.38 8.38
C ASN A 6 30.68 -0.55 9.43
N GLU A 7 31.71 0.20 9.04
CA GLU A 7 32.48 1.05 9.96
C GLU A 7 31.60 2.14 10.55
N VAL A 8 30.75 2.77 9.73
CA VAL A 8 29.79 3.78 10.19
C VAL A 8 28.78 3.17 11.16
N PHE A 9 28.19 2.02 10.84
CA PHE A 9 27.19 1.37 11.69
C PHE A 9 27.78 0.86 13.02
N GLU A 10 29.02 0.41 13.02
CA GLU A 10 29.72 0.03 14.26
C GLU A 10 30.01 1.24 15.16
N GLN A 11 29.93 2.47 14.66
CA GLN A 11 30.01 3.70 15.48
C GLN A 11 28.63 4.19 15.97
N LEU A 12 27.53 3.78 15.33
CA LEU A 12 26.17 4.16 15.71
C LEU A 12 25.66 3.30 16.88
N ASN A 13 25.77 3.81 18.11
CA ASN A 13 25.40 3.08 19.33
C ASN A 13 23.92 3.23 19.74
N VAL A 14 23.20 4.20 19.19
CA VAL A 14 21.84 4.58 19.64
C VAL A 14 20.81 4.59 18.50
N LEU A 15 21.09 3.84 17.43
CA LEU A 15 20.20 3.80 16.26
C LEU A 15 18.91 3.03 16.58
N ASP A 16 17.77 3.73 16.58
CA ASP A 16 16.47 3.11 16.85
C ASP A 16 15.92 2.32 15.65
N SER A 17 16.01 2.92 14.45
CA SER A 17 15.50 2.31 13.22
C SER A 17 16.21 2.79 11.97
N ILE A 18 16.09 1.96 10.93
CA ILE A 18 16.63 2.20 9.61
C ILE A 18 15.47 2.18 8.62
N HIS A 19 15.52 3.10 7.65
CA HIS A 19 14.50 3.24 6.62
C HIS A 19 15.19 3.36 5.26
N ILE A 20 14.91 2.43 4.36
CA ILE A 20 15.44 2.42 3.00
C ILE A 20 14.29 2.78 2.07
N LEU A 21 14.33 3.98 1.50
CA LEU A 21 13.25 4.55 0.69
C LEU A 21 13.78 4.86 -0.71
N TYR A 22 13.33 4.10 -1.72
CA TYR A 22 13.64 4.28 -3.14
C TYR A 22 15.15 4.46 -3.42
N CYS A 23 15.98 3.69 -2.72
CA CYS A 23 17.42 3.82 -2.79
C CYS A 23 17.97 3.14 -4.06
N LEU A 24 18.36 3.95 -5.06
CA LEU A 24 18.95 3.46 -6.32
C LEU A 24 20.31 2.75 -6.12
N SER A 25 20.98 2.98 -4.99
CA SER A 25 22.25 2.33 -4.64
C SER A 25 22.07 1.02 -3.87
N LEU A 26 20.83 0.57 -3.64
CA LEU A 26 20.56 -0.72 -3.03
C LEU A 26 20.93 -1.80 -4.06
N ASN A 27 22.10 -2.41 -3.91
CA ASN A 27 22.59 -3.50 -4.76
C ASN A 27 23.18 -4.63 -3.91
N SER A 28 23.63 -5.70 -4.55
CA SER A 28 24.23 -6.86 -3.87
C SER A 28 25.40 -6.47 -2.95
N ASP A 29 26.33 -5.64 -3.43
CA ASP A 29 27.48 -5.17 -2.65
C ASP A 29 27.06 -4.38 -1.40
N PHE A 30 26.05 -3.52 -1.52
CA PHE A 30 25.51 -2.74 -0.41
C PHE A 30 24.89 -3.65 0.65
N ILE A 31 24.13 -4.65 0.22
CA ILE A 31 23.47 -5.60 1.13
C ILE A 31 24.49 -6.54 1.77
N GLN A 32 25.54 -6.95 1.06
CA GLN A 32 26.66 -7.71 1.63
C GLN A 32 27.39 -6.96 2.74
N GLN A 33 27.47 -5.62 2.65
CA GLN A 33 27.93 -4.81 3.79
C GLN A 33 26.93 -4.95 4.94
N ILE A 34 25.64 -4.69 4.73
CA ILE A 34 24.60 -4.80 5.77
C ILE A 34 24.63 -6.15 6.51
N ILE A 35 24.79 -7.25 5.77
CA ILE A 35 24.81 -8.60 6.35
C ILE A 35 25.96 -8.78 7.34
N LYS A 36 27.12 -8.15 7.09
CA LYS A 36 28.32 -8.22 7.92
C LYS A 36 28.25 -7.35 9.19
N ILE A 37 27.28 -6.44 9.30
CA ILE A 37 27.09 -5.63 10.51
C ILE A 37 26.75 -6.56 11.67
N THR A 38 27.52 -6.49 12.76
CA THR A 38 27.33 -7.40 13.90
C THR A 38 26.25 -6.90 14.85
N LYS A 39 26.07 -5.58 14.93
CA LYS A 39 25.00 -4.94 15.70
C LYS A 39 23.61 -5.19 15.11
N PRO A 40 22.54 -5.03 15.92
CA PRO A 40 21.17 -5.11 15.43
C PRO A 40 20.91 -4.10 14.30
N PHE A 41 20.63 -4.61 13.11
CA PHE A 41 20.20 -3.80 11.98
C PHE A 41 18.67 -3.79 11.96
N LYS A 42 18.03 -2.73 12.50
CA LYS A 42 16.57 -2.63 12.67
C LYS A 42 15.91 -1.89 11.51
N LEU A 43 15.81 -2.53 10.35
CA LEU A 43 15.06 -2.03 9.20
C LEU A 43 13.56 -2.03 9.50
N LYS A 44 12.98 -0.84 9.69
CA LYS A 44 11.53 -0.66 9.91
C LYS A 44 10.77 -0.33 8.62
N SER A 45 11.45 0.21 7.62
CA SER A 45 10.81 0.55 6.33
C SER A 45 11.67 0.18 5.14
N LEU A 46 11.06 -0.46 4.15
CA LEU A 46 11.69 -0.84 2.89
C LEU A 46 10.76 -0.50 1.73
N PHE A 47 11.07 0.55 0.99
CA PHE A 47 10.37 0.94 -0.23
C PHE A 47 11.34 0.85 -1.39
N ILE A 48 11.05 0.01 -2.38
CA ILE A 48 11.94 -0.27 -3.51
C ILE A 48 11.24 0.13 -4.79
N ASN A 49 11.95 0.87 -5.64
CA ASN A 49 11.58 1.07 -7.04
C ASN A 49 12.41 0.10 -7.90
N GLU A 50 11.83 -0.45 -8.96
CA GLU A 50 12.54 -1.24 -9.98
C GLU A 50 13.25 -2.51 -9.43
N LEU A 51 12.46 -3.54 -9.14
CA LEU A 51 12.96 -4.86 -8.71
C LEU A 51 13.85 -5.57 -9.75
N GLU A 52 13.88 -5.09 -11.01
CA GLU A 52 14.74 -5.63 -12.08
C GLU A 52 16.23 -5.62 -11.73
N ILE A 53 16.65 -4.73 -10.82
CA ILE A 53 18.04 -4.60 -10.37
C ILE A 53 18.35 -5.56 -9.19
N PHE A 54 17.32 -6.14 -8.57
CA PHE A 54 17.45 -6.98 -7.38
C PHE A 54 17.53 -8.47 -7.71
N GLN A 55 18.67 -9.08 -7.38
CA GLN A 55 18.74 -10.53 -7.20
C GLN A 55 17.92 -10.91 -5.95
N ILE A 56 16.97 -11.83 -6.11
CA ILE A 56 16.05 -12.26 -5.05
C ILE A 56 16.81 -12.80 -3.84
N GLU A 57 17.92 -13.49 -4.07
CA GLU A 57 18.81 -13.99 -3.03
C GLU A 57 19.33 -12.85 -2.15
N THR A 58 19.67 -11.70 -2.76
CA THR A 58 20.17 -10.53 -2.03
C THR A 58 19.11 -9.99 -1.08
N LEU A 59 17.87 -9.83 -1.56
CA LEU A 59 16.77 -9.37 -0.73
C LEU A 59 16.42 -10.39 0.37
N GLN A 60 16.52 -11.69 0.05
CA GLN A 60 16.35 -12.75 1.04
C GLN A 60 17.30 -12.56 2.23
N TYR A 61 18.58 -12.30 1.99
CA TYR A 61 19.54 -12.09 3.08
C TYR A 61 19.23 -10.84 3.91
N LEU A 62 18.77 -9.76 3.28
CA LEU A 62 18.34 -8.56 4.00
C LEU A 62 17.16 -8.86 4.93
N LEU A 63 16.13 -9.53 4.40
CA LEU A 63 14.91 -9.87 5.16
C LEU A 63 15.17 -10.97 6.21
N GLN A 64 16.11 -11.88 5.98
CA GLN A 64 16.59 -12.80 7.02
C GLN A 64 17.19 -12.05 8.21
N LYS A 65 17.96 -10.99 7.95
CA LYS A 65 18.65 -10.24 9.00
C LYS A 65 17.73 -9.31 9.76
N SER A 66 16.72 -8.73 9.09
CA SER A 66 15.93 -7.64 9.66
C SER A 66 14.41 -7.68 9.41
N GLY A 67 13.89 -8.71 8.73
CA GLY A 67 12.47 -8.78 8.35
C GLY A 67 11.52 -8.76 9.55
N ASN A 68 11.95 -9.28 10.69
CA ASN A 68 11.16 -9.28 11.94
C ASN A 68 11.00 -7.88 12.57
N TYR A 69 11.79 -6.89 12.14
CA TYR A 69 11.63 -5.48 12.51
C TYR A 69 10.83 -4.69 11.48
N LEU A 70 10.57 -5.26 10.31
CA LEU A 70 9.96 -4.54 9.20
C LEU A 70 8.48 -4.28 9.49
N GLU A 71 8.10 -3.01 9.41
CA GLU A 71 6.73 -2.55 9.63
C GLU A 71 6.10 -2.00 8.34
N ASN A 72 6.90 -1.39 7.46
CA ASN A 72 6.39 -0.74 6.25
C ASN A 72 7.13 -1.28 5.03
N ILE A 73 6.39 -1.76 4.05
CA ILE A 73 6.97 -2.26 2.81
C ILE A 73 6.24 -1.69 1.60
N GLY A 74 7.00 -1.21 0.64
CA GLY A 74 6.49 -0.78 -0.65
C GLY A 74 7.27 -1.40 -1.80
N LEU A 75 6.55 -1.95 -2.76
CA LEU A 75 7.12 -2.68 -3.89
C LEU A 75 6.49 -2.13 -5.16
N ILE A 76 7.26 -1.33 -5.90
CA ILE A 76 6.87 -0.90 -7.25
C ILE A 76 7.43 -1.97 -8.20
N SER A 77 6.57 -2.84 -8.74
CA SER A 77 7.00 -3.96 -9.58
C SER A 77 6.53 -3.82 -11.02
N SER A 78 7.48 -3.85 -11.96
CA SER A 78 7.28 -4.34 -13.32
C SER A 78 7.55 -5.85 -13.33
N GLU A 79 6.50 -6.66 -13.35
CA GLU A 79 6.41 -8.05 -13.87
C GLU A 79 7.36 -9.19 -13.41
N PHE A 80 8.50 -8.96 -12.73
CA PHE A 80 9.53 -10.00 -12.52
C PHE A 80 9.43 -10.76 -11.18
N ASN A 81 9.45 -12.11 -11.24
CA ASN A 81 9.64 -13.09 -10.14
C ASN A 81 8.92 -12.81 -8.79
N GLN A 82 7.72 -12.24 -8.86
CA GLN A 82 6.96 -11.83 -7.69
C GLN A 82 6.75 -12.97 -6.67
N LYS A 83 6.51 -14.21 -7.13
CA LYS A 83 6.23 -15.35 -6.24
C LYS A 83 7.30 -15.61 -5.17
N GLN A 84 8.58 -15.69 -5.56
CA GLN A 84 9.65 -15.96 -4.60
C GLN A 84 9.82 -14.80 -3.61
N LEU A 85 9.70 -13.55 -4.09
CA LEU A 85 9.71 -12.36 -3.25
C LEU A 85 8.63 -12.43 -2.17
N PHE A 86 7.40 -12.79 -2.55
CA PHE A 86 6.29 -12.94 -1.62
C PHE A 86 6.52 -14.06 -0.60
N GLU A 87 7.05 -15.21 -1.01
CA GLU A 87 7.40 -16.30 -0.09
C GLU A 87 8.45 -15.85 0.94
N ILE A 88 9.43 -15.06 0.54
CA ILE A 88 10.44 -14.49 1.44
C ILE A 88 9.80 -13.48 2.40
N ILE A 89 8.93 -12.59 1.92
CA ILE A 89 8.25 -11.61 2.77
C ILE A 89 7.39 -12.33 3.81
N LEU A 90 6.56 -13.30 3.38
CA LEU A 90 5.74 -14.12 4.30
C LEU A 90 6.59 -14.83 5.35
N LYS A 91 7.75 -15.34 4.93
CA LYS A 91 8.64 -16.11 5.80
C LYS A 91 9.32 -15.26 6.88
N TYR A 92 9.77 -14.05 6.54
CA TYR A 92 10.62 -13.26 7.44
C TYR A 92 9.94 -12.02 8.03
N CYS A 93 8.84 -11.53 7.46
CA CYS A 93 8.19 -10.28 7.86
C CYS A 93 6.86 -10.56 8.57
N THR A 94 6.82 -10.38 9.89
CA THR A 94 5.66 -10.73 10.72
C THR A 94 4.95 -9.53 11.34
N ARG A 95 5.46 -8.31 11.15
CA ARG A 95 4.99 -7.07 11.81
C ARG A 95 4.55 -5.99 10.84
N ILE A 96 4.26 -6.36 9.58
CA ILE A 96 3.87 -5.39 8.57
C ILE A 96 2.56 -4.71 8.96
N ARG A 97 2.61 -3.38 9.03
CA ARG A 97 1.48 -2.49 9.26
C ARG A 97 1.11 -1.67 8.03
N PHE A 98 2.04 -1.53 7.07
CA PHE A 98 1.81 -0.79 5.83
C PHE A 98 2.32 -1.57 4.62
N PHE A 99 1.40 -1.89 3.71
CA PHE A 99 1.68 -2.33 2.35
C PHE A 99 1.39 -1.21 1.35
N ASP A 100 2.41 -0.81 0.58
CA ASP A 100 2.26 0.03 -0.61
C ASP A 100 2.64 -0.76 -1.87
N LEU A 101 1.63 -1.26 -2.55
CA LEU A 101 1.78 -2.25 -3.61
C LEU A 101 1.16 -1.72 -4.92
N PRO A 102 1.71 -0.65 -5.51
CA PRO A 102 1.30 -0.18 -6.83
C PRO A 102 1.81 -1.11 -7.93
N GLY A 103 1.05 -1.24 -9.03
CA GLY A 103 1.45 -2.03 -10.20
C GLY A 103 1.37 -3.56 -10.04
N PHE A 104 0.67 -4.08 -9.04
CA PHE A 104 0.44 -5.53 -8.95
C PHE A 104 -0.62 -5.95 -9.98
N CYS A 105 -0.15 -6.39 -11.15
CA CYS A 105 -0.98 -6.88 -12.23
C CYS A 105 -1.76 -8.15 -11.83
N ASP A 106 -2.84 -8.36 -12.56
CA ASP A 106 -3.86 -9.41 -12.44
C ASP A 106 -3.34 -10.82 -12.12
N GLN A 107 -2.15 -11.19 -12.60
CA GLN A 107 -1.60 -12.54 -12.43
C GLN A 107 -1.18 -12.84 -10.98
N ASN A 108 -0.80 -11.84 -10.20
CA ASN A 108 -0.12 -12.02 -8.90
C ASN A 108 -0.87 -11.41 -7.72
N ILE A 109 -2.04 -10.84 -7.94
CA ILE A 109 -2.89 -10.27 -6.90
C ILE A 109 -3.25 -11.26 -5.77
N HIS A 110 -3.34 -12.55 -6.09
CA HIS A 110 -3.53 -13.62 -5.11
C HIS A 110 -2.37 -13.72 -4.09
N LEU A 111 -1.16 -13.29 -4.46
CA LEU A 111 0.00 -13.23 -3.57
C LEU A 111 -0.07 -12.01 -2.64
N ALA A 112 -0.51 -10.87 -3.17
CA ALA A 112 -0.79 -9.70 -2.34
C ALA A 112 -1.88 -10.01 -1.30
N PHE A 113 -2.89 -10.80 -1.66
CA PHE A 113 -3.93 -11.26 -0.73
C PHE A 113 -3.36 -12.11 0.40
N LYS A 114 -2.45 -13.05 0.10
CA LYS A 114 -1.76 -13.83 1.14
C LYS A 114 -0.95 -12.95 2.08
N LEU A 115 -0.32 -11.88 1.59
CA LEU A 115 0.37 -10.92 2.45
C LEU A 115 -0.59 -10.19 3.39
N ILE A 116 -1.72 -9.73 2.85
CA ILE A 116 -2.74 -9.01 3.61
C ILE A 116 -3.31 -9.91 4.70
N GLU A 117 -3.66 -11.15 4.36
CA GLU A 117 -4.14 -12.18 5.29
C GLU A 117 -3.11 -12.44 6.40
N ASN A 118 -1.84 -12.64 6.04
CA ASN A 118 -0.77 -12.86 7.01
C ASN A 118 -0.53 -11.65 7.93
N ALA A 119 -0.86 -10.43 7.48
CA ALA A 119 -0.70 -9.20 8.23
C ALA A 119 -1.98 -8.72 8.92
N GLU A 120 -3.09 -9.45 8.86
CA GLU A 120 -4.43 -9.00 9.29
C GLU A 120 -4.42 -8.31 10.67
N ASN A 121 -3.69 -8.87 11.63
CA ASN A 121 -3.64 -8.35 13.01
C ASN A 121 -2.83 -7.05 13.18
N ASN A 122 -1.96 -6.72 12.23
CA ASN A 122 -1.04 -5.57 12.31
C ASN A 122 -1.34 -4.50 11.24
N LEU A 123 -2.04 -4.87 10.17
CA LEU A 123 -2.24 -4.04 9.00
C LEU A 123 -3.12 -2.82 9.32
N ASN A 124 -2.57 -1.63 9.12
CA ASN A 124 -3.25 -0.35 9.34
C ASN A 124 -3.34 0.50 8.08
N TYR A 125 -2.43 0.29 7.13
CA TYR A 125 -2.30 1.07 5.91
C TYR A 125 -2.17 0.12 4.73
N LEU A 126 -3.01 0.32 3.70
CA LEU A 126 -2.98 -0.48 2.49
C LEU A 126 -3.15 0.41 1.27
N SER A 127 -2.28 0.24 0.28
CA SER A 127 -2.35 0.88 -1.02
C SER A 127 -2.15 -0.19 -2.09
N LEU A 128 -3.10 -0.30 -3.01
CA LEU A 128 -3.15 -1.33 -4.05
C LEU A 128 -3.64 -0.75 -5.38
N ASP A 129 -3.10 -1.27 -6.47
CA ASP A 129 -3.67 -1.10 -7.80
C ASP A 129 -4.33 -2.42 -8.23
N ILE A 130 -5.58 -2.36 -8.72
CA ILE A 130 -6.42 -3.52 -9.03
C ILE A 130 -7.08 -3.31 -10.39
N TYR A 131 -6.50 -3.96 -11.40
CA TYR A 131 -6.94 -3.85 -12.79
C TYR A 131 -7.84 -5.02 -13.23
N ASN A 132 -7.91 -6.10 -12.43
CA ASN A 132 -8.80 -7.22 -12.72
C ASN A 132 -10.16 -7.13 -12.01
N GLN A 133 -11.20 -7.37 -12.79
CA GLN A 133 -12.60 -7.37 -12.37
C GLN A 133 -12.96 -8.46 -11.34
N LEU A 134 -12.37 -9.65 -11.38
CA LEU A 134 -12.80 -10.82 -10.58
C LEU A 134 -12.27 -10.83 -9.14
N VAL A 135 -11.39 -9.89 -8.78
CA VAL A 135 -10.52 -10.02 -7.60
C VAL A 135 -10.97 -9.17 -6.41
N LEU A 136 -11.76 -8.12 -6.66
CA LEU A 136 -12.20 -7.17 -5.65
C LEU A 136 -13.05 -7.80 -4.52
N GLN A 137 -13.84 -8.84 -4.82
CA GLN A 137 -14.62 -9.52 -3.78
C GLN A 137 -13.72 -10.12 -2.69
N GLY A 138 -12.64 -10.80 -3.10
CA GLY A 138 -11.68 -11.43 -2.20
C GLY A 138 -11.00 -10.40 -1.31
N LEU A 139 -10.60 -9.26 -1.88
CA LEU A 139 -9.99 -8.18 -1.09
C LEU A 139 -10.91 -7.73 0.04
N GLY A 140 -12.19 -7.48 -0.25
CA GLY A 140 -13.11 -6.96 0.76
C GLY A 140 -13.30 -7.90 1.96
N GLN A 141 -13.15 -9.22 1.77
CA GLN A 141 -13.21 -10.20 2.86
C GLN A 141 -11.92 -10.25 3.70
N LEU A 142 -10.79 -9.87 3.11
CA LEU A 142 -9.46 -9.92 3.74
C LEU A 142 -9.09 -8.63 4.48
N LEU A 143 -9.85 -7.55 4.29
CA LEU A 143 -9.58 -6.30 4.98
C LEU A 143 -9.81 -6.48 6.49
N PRO A 144 -8.91 -6.01 7.36
CA PRO A 144 -9.12 -6.06 8.80
C PRO A 144 -10.33 -5.20 9.19
N VAL A 145 -10.85 -5.41 10.40
CA VAL A 145 -12.03 -4.67 10.92
C VAL A 145 -11.81 -3.16 10.94
N LYS A 146 -10.56 -2.70 11.05
CA LYS A 146 -10.21 -1.28 11.05
C LYS A 146 -8.95 -1.02 10.24
N LEU A 147 -9.00 0.01 9.40
CA LEU A 147 -7.85 0.58 8.72
C LEU A 147 -7.73 2.07 9.00
N GLU A 148 -6.50 2.55 9.18
CA GLU A 148 -6.20 3.99 9.22
C GLU A 148 -6.18 4.59 7.81
N TYR A 149 -5.82 3.78 6.80
CA TYR A 149 -5.71 4.22 5.40
C TYR A 149 -5.96 3.05 4.44
N LEU A 150 -6.83 3.26 3.47
CA LEU A 150 -7.00 2.40 2.30
C LEU A 150 -6.96 3.26 1.04
N ASN A 151 -6.04 2.97 0.14
CA ASN A 151 -5.94 3.58 -1.18
C ASN A 151 -6.06 2.51 -2.25
N LEU A 152 -7.02 2.67 -3.16
CA LEU A 152 -7.26 1.74 -4.24
C LEU A 152 -7.21 2.49 -5.57
N SER A 153 -6.29 2.13 -6.46
CA SER A 153 -6.44 2.41 -7.89
C SER A 153 -7.19 1.24 -8.51
N ILE A 154 -8.33 1.48 -9.15
CA ILE A 154 -9.20 0.43 -9.68
C ILE A 154 -9.55 0.71 -11.13
N MET A 155 -9.60 -0.34 -11.94
CA MET A 155 -10.24 -0.35 -13.26
C MET A 155 -11.22 -1.52 -13.28
N THR A 156 -12.47 -1.29 -12.89
CA THR A 156 -13.45 -2.37 -12.72
C THR A 156 -14.86 -1.94 -13.08
N SER A 157 -15.76 -2.91 -13.28
CA SER A 157 -17.19 -2.62 -13.41
C SER A 157 -17.80 -2.19 -12.07
N THR A 158 -18.82 -1.35 -12.12
CA THR A 158 -19.64 -0.97 -10.96
C THR A 158 -20.24 -2.16 -10.22
N SER A 159 -20.60 -3.22 -10.94
CA SER A 159 -21.11 -4.47 -10.37
C SER A 159 -20.08 -5.13 -9.43
N ASN A 160 -18.82 -5.25 -9.86
CA ASN A 160 -17.75 -5.82 -9.05
C ASN A 160 -17.35 -4.88 -7.90
N PHE A 161 -17.35 -3.57 -8.16
CA PHE A 161 -17.12 -2.58 -7.12
C PHE A 161 -18.18 -2.68 -6.00
N LYS A 162 -19.46 -2.82 -6.38
CA LYS A 162 -20.57 -3.05 -5.43
C LYS A 162 -20.36 -4.33 -4.61
N ILE A 163 -19.89 -5.42 -5.23
CA ILE A 163 -19.59 -6.66 -4.51
C ILE A 163 -18.48 -6.43 -3.47
N PHE A 164 -17.41 -5.70 -3.79
CA PHE A 164 -16.38 -5.34 -2.83
C PHE A 164 -16.89 -4.49 -1.66
N LEU A 165 -17.73 -3.49 -1.94
CA LEU A 165 -18.32 -2.66 -0.89
C LEU A 165 -19.17 -3.50 0.07
N LYS A 166 -19.90 -4.49 -0.46
CA LYS A 166 -20.68 -5.46 0.32
C LYS A 166 -19.78 -6.41 1.13
N SER A 167 -18.74 -6.98 0.51
CA SER A 167 -17.86 -7.93 1.21
C SER A 167 -17.01 -7.26 2.30
N SER A 168 -16.68 -5.98 2.13
CA SER A 168 -15.94 -5.20 3.12
C SER A 168 -16.80 -4.60 4.23
N GLN A 169 -18.12 -4.84 4.30
CA GLN A 169 -19.06 -4.13 5.20
C GLN A 169 -18.64 -4.01 6.67
N ARG A 170 -17.85 -4.95 7.18
CA ARG A 170 -17.36 -4.95 8.56
C ARG A 170 -16.16 -4.04 8.82
N THR A 171 -15.51 -3.56 7.76
CA THR A 171 -14.29 -2.75 7.85
C THR A 171 -14.64 -1.27 7.99
N PHE A 172 -14.14 -0.64 9.06
CA PHE A 172 -14.09 0.81 9.21
C PHE A 172 -12.78 1.37 8.66
N ILE A 173 -12.84 2.40 7.82
CA ILE A 173 -11.68 2.94 7.12
C ILE A 173 -11.58 4.43 7.42
N LYS A 174 -10.59 4.85 8.21
CA LYS A 174 -10.47 6.27 8.56
C LYS A 174 -10.24 7.15 7.34
N LYS A 175 -9.32 6.79 6.44
CA LYS A 175 -9.06 7.49 5.18
C LYS A 175 -9.25 6.53 4.01
N LEU A 176 -10.30 6.74 3.22
CA LEU A 176 -10.56 5.98 2.01
C LEU A 176 -10.23 6.83 0.79
N LEU A 177 -9.35 6.33 -0.06
CA LEU A 177 -8.99 6.93 -1.34
C LEU A 177 -9.31 5.93 -2.44
N ILE A 178 -9.99 6.41 -3.47
CA ILE A 178 -10.31 5.63 -4.66
C ILE A 178 -9.89 6.42 -5.88
N ARG A 179 -8.99 5.86 -6.67
CA ARG A 179 -8.71 6.31 -8.02
C ARG A 179 -9.38 5.34 -8.97
N ASN A 180 -10.38 5.81 -9.70
CA ASN A 180 -11.18 5.01 -10.60
C ASN A 180 -10.76 5.32 -12.04
N GLU A 181 -10.10 4.38 -12.69
CA GLU A 181 -9.72 4.47 -14.10
C GLU A 181 -10.91 4.04 -14.96
N MET A 182 -11.51 5.02 -15.62
CA MET A 182 -12.78 4.90 -16.36
C MET A 182 -12.51 4.59 -17.84
N GLN A 183 -13.19 3.57 -18.36
CA GLN A 183 -13.25 3.28 -19.79
C GLN A 183 -14.51 3.93 -20.39
N VAL A 184 -14.55 4.02 -21.73
CA VAL A 184 -15.74 4.52 -22.43
C VAL A 184 -16.95 3.65 -22.08
N GLY A 185 -17.99 4.26 -21.52
CA GLY A 185 -19.19 3.58 -21.06
C GLY A 185 -19.14 3.05 -19.63
N SER A 186 -18.07 3.30 -18.87
CA SER A 186 -18.04 3.00 -17.43
C SER A 186 -19.13 3.78 -16.68
N GLU A 187 -19.84 3.08 -15.80
CA GLU A 187 -20.84 3.66 -14.91
C GLU A 187 -20.19 4.37 -13.71
N ASP A 188 -20.88 5.37 -13.16
CA ASP A 188 -20.46 6.12 -11.97
C ASP A 188 -20.49 5.22 -10.71
N ILE A 189 -19.41 5.24 -9.93
CA ILE A 189 -19.29 4.50 -8.66
C ILE A 189 -19.91 5.23 -7.46
N LEU A 190 -20.13 6.55 -7.57
CA LEU A 190 -20.56 7.41 -6.49
C LEU A 190 -21.90 7.00 -5.86
N PRO A 191 -22.93 6.55 -6.61
CA PRO A 191 -24.16 6.02 -6.01
C PRO A 191 -23.91 4.88 -5.01
N TYR A 192 -22.97 4.00 -5.31
CA TYR A 192 -22.61 2.87 -4.45
C TYR A 192 -21.79 3.31 -3.24
N ILE A 193 -20.91 4.30 -3.40
CA ILE A 193 -20.23 4.94 -2.25
C ILE A 193 -21.25 5.57 -1.30
N LYS A 194 -22.25 6.28 -1.83
CA LYS A 194 -23.31 6.86 -1.02
C LYS A 194 -24.10 5.78 -0.26
N GLU A 195 -24.44 4.68 -0.95
CA GLU A 195 -25.20 3.58 -0.36
C GLU A 195 -24.43 2.83 0.73
N TYR A 196 -23.21 2.35 0.43
CA TYR A 196 -22.51 1.38 1.28
C TYR A 196 -21.42 1.99 2.18
N ILE A 197 -21.01 3.23 1.94
CA ILE A 197 -19.95 3.92 2.71
C ILE A 197 -20.52 5.11 3.47
N MET A 198 -21.22 6.02 2.78
CA MET A 198 -21.74 7.26 3.39
C MET A 198 -22.86 6.99 4.40
N LYS A 199 -23.92 6.30 3.99
CA LYS A 199 -25.06 6.01 4.86
C LYS A 199 -24.66 5.15 6.06
N GLU A 200 -23.73 4.22 5.85
CA GLU A 200 -23.17 3.34 6.87
C GLU A 200 -22.10 4.03 7.76
N LYS A 201 -21.71 5.28 7.46
CA LYS A 201 -20.71 6.07 8.22
C LYS A 201 -19.38 5.33 8.45
N ARG A 202 -18.94 4.57 7.45
CA ARG A 202 -17.76 3.69 7.55
C ARG A 202 -16.42 4.40 7.34
N VAL A 203 -16.46 5.68 6.95
CA VAL A 203 -15.28 6.48 6.65
C VAL A 203 -15.30 7.82 7.36
N LYS A 204 -14.11 8.37 7.63
CA LYS A 204 -13.95 9.73 8.18
C LYS A 204 -13.47 10.73 7.15
N TYR A 205 -12.53 10.31 6.30
CA TYR A 205 -12.00 11.09 5.18
C TYR A 205 -12.19 10.29 3.89
N LEU A 206 -12.65 10.97 2.85
CA LEU A 206 -12.92 10.38 1.54
C LEU A 206 -12.23 11.22 0.47
N ALA A 207 -11.53 10.57 -0.45
CA ALA A 207 -11.12 11.18 -1.71
C ALA A 207 -11.43 10.22 -2.85
N ILE A 208 -12.04 10.73 -3.91
CA ILE A 208 -12.31 9.96 -5.12
C ILE A 208 -11.80 10.76 -6.31
N LYS A 209 -10.97 10.13 -7.13
CA LYS A 209 -10.50 10.66 -8.40
C LYS A 209 -10.96 9.74 -9.51
N GLU A 210 -11.70 10.27 -10.48
CA GLU A 210 -12.07 9.57 -11.70
C GLU A 210 -11.13 10.00 -12.81
N ASP A 211 -10.41 9.06 -13.39
CA ASP A 211 -9.51 9.28 -14.52
C ASP A 211 -10.18 8.76 -15.78
N PHE A 212 -10.57 9.68 -16.66
CA PHE A 212 -11.07 9.40 -18.00
C PHE A 212 -9.91 9.48 -19.01
N ALA A 213 -10.14 9.04 -20.25
CA ALA A 213 -9.11 9.03 -21.29
C ALA A 213 -8.44 10.40 -21.53
N GLU A 214 -9.19 11.50 -21.36
CA GLU A 214 -8.73 12.86 -21.68
C GLU A 214 -8.77 13.83 -20.48
N GLU A 215 -9.48 13.48 -19.41
CA GLU A 215 -9.66 14.34 -18.25
C GLU A 215 -9.62 13.56 -16.94
N SER A 216 -9.34 14.24 -15.84
CA SER A 216 -9.53 13.66 -14.51
C SER A 216 -10.40 14.59 -13.67
N ARG A 217 -11.26 13.98 -12.86
CA ARG A 217 -12.22 14.68 -12.02
C ARG A 217 -12.04 14.22 -10.58
N ASP A 218 -11.85 15.17 -9.67
CA ASP A 218 -11.81 14.91 -8.24
C ASP A 218 -13.16 15.24 -7.61
N LEU A 219 -13.65 14.37 -6.71
CA LEU A 219 -14.90 14.55 -5.98
C LEU A 219 -14.96 15.89 -5.23
N LEU A 220 -13.81 16.41 -4.78
CA LEU A 220 -13.71 17.69 -4.09
C LEU A 220 -14.32 18.85 -4.91
N PHE A 221 -14.29 18.78 -6.24
CA PHE A 221 -14.81 19.85 -7.11
C PHE A 221 -16.32 19.77 -7.33
N LEU A 222 -16.98 18.68 -6.92
CA LEU A 222 -18.44 18.52 -6.99
C LEU A 222 -19.11 19.07 -5.72
N ARG A 223 -19.31 20.39 -5.67
CA ARG A 223 -19.73 21.11 -4.45
C ARG A 223 -20.98 20.54 -3.76
N ASP A 224 -21.99 20.16 -4.53
CA ASP A 224 -23.24 19.61 -3.96
C ASP A 224 -23.03 18.22 -3.38
N GLU A 225 -22.17 17.42 -4.01
CA GLU A 225 -21.76 16.11 -3.50
C GLU A 225 -20.95 16.23 -2.22
N VAL A 226 -19.97 17.14 -2.17
CA VAL A 226 -19.17 17.41 -0.98
C VAL A 226 -20.06 17.78 0.21
N LYS A 227 -20.99 18.71 0.02
CA LYS A 227 -21.95 19.10 1.07
C LYS A 227 -22.78 17.91 1.58
N MET A 228 -23.16 17.00 0.67
CA MET A 228 -23.88 15.79 1.04
C MET A 228 -23.03 14.91 1.95
N PHE A 229 -21.78 14.60 1.58
CA PHE A 229 -20.88 13.81 2.43
C PHE A 229 -20.61 14.49 3.78
N GLU A 230 -20.39 15.80 3.78
CA GLU A 230 -20.16 16.59 4.99
C GLU A 230 -21.35 16.52 5.96
N SER A 231 -22.60 16.49 5.45
CA SER A 231 -23.80 16.31 6.27
C SER A 231 -23.86 14.96 6.99
N TYR A 232 -23.12 13.95 6.50
CA TYR A 232 -22.93 12.64 7.16
C TYR A 232 -21.67 12.60 8.04
N GLY A 233 -20.95 13.72 8.20
CA GLY A 233 -19.73 13.81 8.99
C GLY A 233 -18.47 13.32 8.26
N ILE A 234 -18.53 13.12 6.95
CA ILE A 234 -17.41 12.66 6.12
C ILE A 234 -16.70 13.86 5.53
N LYS A 235 -15.39 13.96 5.72
CA LYS A 235 -14.56 15.03 5.17
C LYS A 235 -14.06 14.64 3.79
N VAL A 236 -14.57 15.29 2.74
CA VAL A 236 -14.05 15.11 1.39
C VAL A 236 -12.78 15.94 1.23
N GLN A 237 -11.74 15.34 0.64
CA GLN A 237 -10.45 15.99 0.38
C GLN A 237 -9.98 15.67 -1.04
N ASN A 238 -9.05 16.47 -1.55
CA ASN A 238 -8.38 16.19 -2.81
C ASN A 238 -7.59 14.87 -2.69
N TYR A 239 -7.64 14.05 -3.73
CA TYR A 239 -6.97 12.75 -3.77
C TYR A 239 -5.46 12.85 -3.58
N CYS A 240 -4.79 13.77 -4.29
CA CYS A 240 -3.34 13.94 -4.21
C CYS A 240 -2.90 14.44 -2.83
N ASP A 241 -3.68 15.31 -2.19
CA ASP A 241 -3.39 15.82 -0.84
C ASP A 241 -3.57 14.75 0.24
N LEU A 242 -4.58 13.88 0.08
CA LEU A 242 -4.87 12.83 1.05
C LEU A 242 -3.93 11.62 0.88
N ARG A 243 -3.40 11.40 -0.33
CA ARG A 243 -2.49 10.29 -0.65
C ARG A 243 -1.24 10.36 0.19
N ILE A 244 -0.85 9.23 0.75
CA ILE A 244 0.39 9.14 1.54
C ILE A 244 1.61 9.37 0.64
N GLN A 245 2.41 10.38 1.00
CA GLN A 245 3.76 10.57 0.50
C GLN A 245 4.73 9.83 1.43
N ILE A 246 5.45 8.82 0.92
CA ILE A 246 6.24 7.89 1.76
C ILE A 246 7.25 8.61 2.66
N TYR A 247 8.04 9.55 2.11
CA TYR A 247 9.01 10.30 2.90
C TYR A 247 8.36 11.04 4.08
N ASN A 248 7.25 11.74 3.83
CA ASN A 248 6.51 12.48 4.86
C ASN A 248 5.87 11.54 5.89
N PHE A 249 5.39 10.37 5.44
CA PHE A 249 4.83 9.36 6.34
C PHE A 249 5.88 8.79 7.27
N ILE A 250 7.05 8.42 6.77
CA ILE A 250 8.15 7.90 7.59
C ILE A 250 8.61 8.94 8.60
N ASN A 251 8.88 10.17 8.19
CA ASN A 251 9.29 11.28 9.07
C ASN A 251 8.26 11.62 10.16
N LYS A 252 6.99 11.30 9.95
CA LYS A 252 5.93 11.53 10.93
C LYS A 252 5.82 10.39 11.94
N MET A 253 6.20 9.18 11.54
CA MET A 253 5.99 7.96 12.33
C MET A 253 7.20 7.55 13.18
N TYR A 254 8.39 8.05 12.85
CA TYR A 254 9.67 7.74 13.49
C TYR A 254 10.51 9.00 13.61
#